data_AF-A0A936GY78-F1
#
_entry.id   AF-A0A936GY78-F1
#
_cell.length_a   1.000
_cell.length_b   1.000
_cell.length_c   1.000
_cell.angle_alpha   90.00
_cell.angle_beta   90.00
_cell.angle_gamma   90.00
#
_symmetry.space_group_name_H-M   'P 1'
#
loop_
_entity.id
_entity.type
_entity.pdbx_description
1 polymer ?
#
loop_
_entity_poly.entity_id
_entity_poly.type
_entity_poly.pdbx_seq_one_letter_code
_entity_poly.pdbx_strand_id
1 'polypeptide(L)'
;MVGKTSLVPLFVYNNKRISFDFDTDAIVDAKSSPHVHMTFDVLGLFNGHHKVDFTGNHNVHKPSDGVDIAHNMEESFSFDHIHQ
;
A
#
# COMPACT_ATOMS: atom_id res chain seq x y z
N MET A 1 17.05 36.12 -8.60
CA MET A 1 15.97 35.18 -8.21
C MET A 1 16.61 34.08 -7.38
N VAL A 2 16.30 34.01 -6.09
CA VAL A 2 16.79 32.90 -5.24
C VAL A 2 15.74 31.79 -5.33
N GLY A 3 16.11 30.68 -5.97
CA GLY A 3 15.24 29.51 -6.08
C GLY A 3 14.95 28.95 -4.69
N LYS A 4 13.66 28.87 -4.33
CA LYS A 4 13.22 28.14 -3.14
C LYS A 4 13.54 26.67 -3.36
N THR A 5 14.62 26.18 -2.76
CA THR A 5 14.80 24.76 -2.50
C THR A 5 13.72 24.37 -1.48
N SER A 6 12.62 23.79 -1.97
CA SER A 6 11.63 23.16 -1.09
C SER A 6 12.32 21.99 -0.40
N LEU A 7 12.61 22.14 0.89
CA LEU A 7 13.15 21.07 1.71
C LEU A 7 12.05 20.02 1.83
N VAL A 8 12.22 18.87 1.18
CA VAL A 8 11.39 17.70 1.44
C VAL A 8 11.55 17.35 2.93
N PRO A 9 10.46 17.26 3.71
CA PRO A 9 10.56 17.00 5.13
C PRO A 9 11.40 15.74 5.40
N LEU A 10 12.37 15.84 6.31
CA LEU A 10 13.19 14.69 6.71
C LEU A 10 12.35 13.56 7.32
N PHE A 11 11.20 13.91 7.88
CA PHE A 11 10.26 13.00 8.52
C PHE A 11 8.95 13.00 7.73
N VAL A 12 8.74 11.93 6.98
CA VAL A 12 7.44 11.60 6.36
C VAL A 12 6.94 10.32 7.02
N TYR A 13 5.69 10.34 7.49
CA TYR A 13 5.04 9.13 7.95
C TYR A 13 4.52 8.37 6.73
N ASN A 14 5.21 7.29 6.35
CA ASN A 14 4.88 6.47 5.19
C ASN A 14 4.24 5.12 5.56
N ASN A 15 3.88 4.92 6.83
CA ASN A 15 3.06 3.77 7.23
C ASN A 15 1.61 4.04 6.82
N LYS A 16 0.95 3.02 6.28
CA LYS A 16 -0.44 3.08 5.83
C LYS A 16 -1.31 2.19 6.70
N ARG A 17 -2.50 2.69 7.03
CA ARG A 17 -3.60 1.88 7.55
C ARG A 17 -4.62 1.74 6.43
N ILE A 18 -4.86 0.51 6.01
CA ILE A 18 -5.82 0.19 4.97
C ILE A 18 -7.04 -0.43 5.64
N SER A 19 -8.22 0.03 5.23
CA SER A 19 -9.51 -0.48 5.69
C SER A 19 -10.27 -1.05 4.50
N PHE A 20 -10.93 -2.18 4.70
CA PHE A 20 -11.78 -2.81 3.70
C PHE A 20 -13.20 -2.88 4.23
N ASP A 21 -14.14 -2.40 3.42
CA ASP A 21 -15.56 -2.60 3.66
C ASP A 21 -16.01 -3.82 2.86
N PHE A 22 -16.64 -4.77 3.54
CA PHE A 22 -17.23 -5.94 2.88
C PHE A 22 -18.68 -5.61 2.54
N ASP A 23 -19.07 -5.87 1.30
CA ASP A 23 -20.41 -5.63 0.77
C ASP A 23 -21.43 -6.70 1.18
N THR A 24 -20.96 -7.75 1.87
CA THR A 24 -21.78 -8.84 2.39
C THR A 24 -21.51 -9.10 3.87
N ASP A 25 -22.58 -9.37 4.62
CA ASP A 25 -22.49 -9.96 5.95
C ASP A 25 -22.27 -11.46 5.81
N ALA A 26 -21.14 -11.97 6.30
CA ALA A 26 -20.88 -13.41 6.30
C ALA A 26 -21.77 -14.11 7.34
N ILE A 27 -22.66 -15.00 6.90
CA ILE A 27 -23.47 -15.81 7.80
C ILE A 27 -22.63 -16.99 8.31
N VAL A 28 -22.14 -16.88 9.54
CA VAL A 28 -21.25 -17.87 10.17
C VAL A 28 -22.02 -18.73 11.16
N ASP A 29 -21.88 -20.06 11.07
CA ASP A 29 -22.33 -20.94 12.16
C ASP A 29 -21.45 -20.73 13.39
N ALA A 30 -21.98 -21.01 14.59
CA ALA A 30 -21.27 -20.84 15.86
C ALA A 30 -19.96 -21.66 15.95
N LYS A 31 -19.80 -22.67 15.09
CA LYS A 31 -18.59 -23.51 14.99
C LYS A 31 -17.74 -23.22 13.76
N SER A 32 -18.17 -22.31 12.87
CA SER A 32 -17.41 -21.93 11.68
C SER A 32 -16.29 -20.95 12.05
N SER A 33 -15.18 -21.05 11.33
CA SER A 33 -14.05 -20.14 11.42
C SER A 33 -13.81 -19.52 10.05
N PRO A 34 -14.61 -18.53 9.62
CA PRO A 34 -14.48 -17.94 8.30
C PRO A 34 -13.10 -17.32 8.10
N HIS A 35 -12.65 -17.27 6.86
CA HIS A 35 -11.39 -16.67 6.47
C HIS A 35 -11.62 -15.59 5.42
N VAL A 36 -10.97 -14.44 5.59
CA VAL A 36 -10.94 -13.40 4.57
C VAL A 36 -9.74 -13.66 3.67
N HIS A 37 -9.99 -13.82 2.37
CA HIS A 37 -8.93 -13.86 1.37
C HIS A 37 -8.65 -12.45 0.86
N MET A 38 -7.40 -12.04 1.05
CA MET A 38 -6.84 -10.78 0.57
C MET A 38 -5.81 -11.11 -0.49
N THR A 39 -5.76 -10.33 -1.56
CA THR A 39 -4.70 -10.41 -2.55
C THR A 39 -3.78 -9.20 -2.44
N PHE A 40 -2.52 -9.42 -2.85
CA PHE A 40 -1.51 -8.38 -2.93
C PHE A 40 -0.90 -8.38 -4.33
N ASP A 41 -1.15 -7.32 -5.10
CA ASP A 41 -0.58 -7.13 -6.42
C ASP A 41 0.86 -6.63 -6.31
N VAL A 42 1.81 -7.57 -6.41
CA VAL A 42 3.25 -7.28 -6.40
C VAL A 42 3.65 -6.38 -7.58
N LEU A 43 3.00 -6.50 -8.75
CA LEU A 43 3.30 -5.65 -9.89
C LEU A 43 2.75 -4.24 -9.67
N GLY A 44 1.55 -4.12 -9.12
CA GLY A 44 0.93 -2.86 -8.70
C GLY A 44 1.80 -2.07 -7.71
N LEU A 45 2.48 -2.76 -6.78
CA LEU A 45 3.40 -2.11 -5.85
C LEU A 45 4.51 -1.32 -6.55
N PHE A 46 5.05 -1.84 -7.65
CA PHE A 46 6.17 -1.24 -8.36
C PHE A 46 5.75 -0.37 -9.56
N ASN A 47 4.61 -0.68 -10.18
CA ASN A 47 4.12 -0.03 -11.40
C ASN A 47 2.84 0.80 -11.21
N GLY A 48 2.43 1.06 -9.97
CA GLY A 48 1.27 1.89 -9.64
C GLY A 48 1.39 3.34 -10.12
N HIS A 49 0.46 4.20 -9.71
CA HIS A 49 0.40 5.60 -10.15
C HIS A 49 1.74 6.35 -9.93
N HIS A 50 2.54 5.91 -8.94
CA HIS A 50 3.88 6.42 -8.67
C HIS A 50 4.93 5.35 -9.05
N LYS A 51 5.37 5.33 -10.32
CA LYS A 51 6.29 4.29 -10.84
C LYS A 51 7.62 4.25 -10.07
N VAL A 52 7.99 3.08 -9.59
CA VAL A 52 9.29 2.81 -8.96
C VAL A 52 10.28 2.37 -10.04
N ASP A 53 11.42 3.07 -10.18
CA ASP A 53 12.39 2.83 -11.26
C ASP A 53 13.75 2.33 -10.75
N PHE A 54 13.99 1.03 -10.80
CA PHE A 54 15.26 0.44 -10.36
C PHE A 54 16.41 0.55 -11.37
N THR A 55 16.25 1.25 -12.50
CA THR A 55 17.31 1.37 -13.51
C THR A 55 18.48 2.27 -13.07
N GLY A 56 18.28 3.06 -12.00
CA GLY A 56 19.33 3.84 -11.33
C GLY A 56 19.71 3.33 -9.94
N ASN A 57 20.52 4.09 -9.19
CA ASN A 57 20.86 3.78 -7.79
C ASN A 57 19.69 4.16 -6.86
N HIS A 58 18.62 3.36 -6.88
CA HIS A 58 17.48 3.54 -5.99
C HIS A 58 17.82 3.02 -4.59
N ASN A 59 18.21 3.95 -3.74
CA ASN A 59 18.57 3.70 -2.36
C ASN A 59 17.45 4.25 -1.46
N VAL A 60 16.67 3.36 -0.86
CA VAL A 60 15.61 3.72 0.11
C VAL A 60 16.20 3.61 1.51
N HIS A 61 16.74 4.73 2.04
CA HIS A 61 17.41 4.76 3.35
C HIS A 61 16.65 5.55 4.42
N LYS A 62 15.62 6.30 4.03
CA LYS A 62 14.75 7.02 4.96
C LYS A 62 13.28 6.95 4.52
N PRO A 63 12.32 7.16 5.44
CA PRO A 63 10.88 7.10 5.12
C PRO A 63 10.45 7.96 3.94
N SER A 64 11.07 9.13 3.75
CA SER A 64 10.78 10.01 2.62
C SER A 64 11.20 9.44 1.25
N ASP A 65 12.14 8.49 1.22
CA ASP A 65 12.56 7.82 -0.03
C ASP A 65 11.54 6.76 -0.47
N GLY A 66 10.75 6.23 0.48
CA GLY A 66 9.78 5.14 0.25
C GLY A 66 8.33 5.61 0.10
N VAL A 67 8.09 6.91 -0.09
CA VAL A 67 6.74 7.49 -0.13
C VAL A 67 5.93 6.95 -1.31
N ASP A 68 6.54 6.84 -2.47
CA ASP A 68 5.88 6.34 -3.68
C ASP A 68 5.51 4.86 -3.55
N ILE A 69 6.41 4.06 -2.97
CA ILE A 69 6.13 2.66 -2.62
C ILE A 69 4.96 2.59 -1.64
N ALA A 70 4.94 3.43 -0.62
CA ALA A 70 3.86 3.47 0.37
C ALA A 70 2.50 3.88 -0.24
N HIS A 71 2.49 4.76 -1.25
CA HIS A 71 1.27 5.10 -1.99
C HIS A 71 0.79 3.94 -2.84
N ASN A 72 1.67 3.31 -3.63
CA ASN A 72 1.29 2.15 -4.44
C ASN A 72 0.79 0.97 -3.58
N MET A 73 1.33 0.83 -2.37
CA MET A 73 0.95 -0.25 -1.44
C MET A 73 -0.52 -0.17 -1.00
N GLU A 74 -1.09 1.04 -0.91
CA GLU A 74 -2.51 1.24 -0.58
C GLU A 74 -3.43 0.66 -1.66
N GLU A 75 -3.04 0.80 -2.93
CA GLU A 75 -3.79 0.31 -4.09
C GLU A 75 -3.50 -1.16 -4.42
N SER A 76 -2.41 -1.73 -3.88
CA SER A 76 -1.96 -3.09 -4.19
C SER A 76 -2.68 -4.17 -3.37
N PHE A 77 -3.29 -3.80 -2.25
CA PHE A 77 -4.13 -4.73 -1.48
C PHE A 77 -5.57 -4.68 -1.97
N SER A 78 -6.16 -5.85 -2.21
CA SER A 78 -7.59 -5.93 -2.51
C SER A 78 -8.27 -7.08 -1.79
N PHE A 79 -9.54 -6.87 -1.46
CA PHE A 79 -10.43 -7.91 -0.98
C PHE A 79 -10.84 -8.80 -2.16
N ASP A 80 -10.73 -10.11 -1.99
CA ASP A 80 -11.15 -11.10 -2.98
C ASP A 80 -12.51 -11.70 -2.59
N HIS A 81 -12.54 -12.50 -1.52
CA HIS A 81 -13.79 -13.07 -0.99
C HIS A 81 -13.63 -13.53 0.48
N ILE A 82 -14.76 -13.83 1.11
CA ILE A 82 -14.82 -14.56 2.38
C ILE A 82 -15.01 -16.05 2.06
N HIS A 83 -14.14 -16.91 2.56
CA HIS A 83 -14.26 -18.37 2.47
C HIS A 83 -14.81 -18.91 3.81
N GLN A 84 -15.72 -19.88 3.71
CA GLN A 84 -16.29 -20.63 4.84
C GLN A 84 -15.83 -22.08 4.84
#